data_AF-A0A5K1CCB5-F1
#
_entry.id   AF-A0A5K1CCB5-F1
#
_cell.length_a   1.000
_cell.length_b   1.000
_cell.length_c   1.000
_cell.angle_alpha   90.00
_cell.angle_beta   90.00
_cell.angle_gamma   90.00
#
_symmetry.space_group_name_H-M   'P 1'
#
loop_
_entity.id
_entity.type
_entity.pdbx_description
1 polymer ?
#
loop_
_entity_poly.entity_id
_entity_poly.type
_entity_poly.pdbx_seq_one_letter_code
_entity_poly.pdbx_strand_id
1 'polypeptide(L)'
;DDEYIIIGSANLNQRSLDGGRDTEIAHGSFQPDHINGPNGPARGHIYGFRMSLWYEHFASKYMENMDVFNEPESLACVRLVNKIAQHVWELYTGDEVVELPGHLLPFPVRVLDNGNLVNWNEDGTFPDTSASVKGKKSTILPPILTT
;
A
#
# COMPACT_ATOMS: atom_id res chain seq x y z
N ASP A 1 3.41 13.39 -4.08
CA ASP A 1 3.12 14.61 -4.87
C ASP A 1 1.72 15.17 -4.62
N ASP A 2 0.70 14.34 -4.31
CA ASP A 2 -0.66 14.83 -3.95
C ASP A 2 -1.37 15.70 -5.01
N GLU A 3 -0.89 15.69 -6.26
CA GLU A 3 -1.37 16.57 -7.34
C GLU A 3 -2.01 15.83 -8.53
N TYR A 4 -1.72 14.54 -8.71
CA TYR A 4 -2.24 13.72 -9.82
C TYR A 4 -2.73 12.37 -9.30
N ILE A 5 -3.86 11.90 -9.82
CA ILE A 5 -4.45 10.61 -9.46
C ILE A 5 -4.91 9.86 -10.71
N ILE A 6 -4.76 8.54 -10.69
CA ILE A 6 -5.35 7.62 -11.67
C ILE A 6 -6.34 6.72 -10.94
N ILE A 7 -7.57 6.67 -11.42
CA ILE A 7 -8.61 5.76 -10.91
C ILE A 7 -9.17 4.99 -12.10
N GLY A 8 -9.23 3.66 -12.01
CA GLY A 8 -9.69 2.82 -13.12
C GLY A 8 -9.87 1.37 -12.73
N SER A 9 -10.17 0.54 -13.72
CA SER A 9 -10.32 -0.91 -13.57
C SER A 9 -8.99 -1.68 -13.74
N ALA A 10 -7.99 -1.05 -14.35
CA ALA A 10 -6.72 -1.70 -14.68
C ALA A 10 -5.89 -2.06 -13.43
N ASN A 11 -5.62 -3.34 -13.25
CA ASN A 11 -4.65 -3.81 -12.26
C ASN A 11 -3.21 -3.55 -12.76
N LEU A 12 -2.23 -3.53 -11.84
CA LEU A 12 -0.82 -3.46 -12.20
C LEU A 12 -0.27 -4.84 -12.61
N ASN A 13 -0.76 -5.37 -13.74
CA ASN A 13 -0.36 -6.65 -14.29
C ASN A 13 -0.48 -6.66 -15.83
N GLN A 14 0.04 -7.70 -16.50
CA GLN A 14 0.02 -7.79 -17.96
C GLN A 14 -1.42 -7.92 -18.46
N ARG A 15 -2.29 -8.66 -17.77
CA ARG A 15 -3.69 -8.82 -18.18
C ARG A 15 -4.39 -7.48 -18.40
N SER A 16 -4.21 -6.52 -17.51
CA SER A 16 -4.83 -5.20 -17.58
C SER A 16 -4.01 -4.18 -18.40
N LEU A 17 -2.67 -4.24 -18.37
CA LEU A 17 -1.81 -3.21 -18.99
C LEU A 17 -1.37 -3.51 -20.43
N ASP A 18 -1.60 -4.72 -20.95
CA ASP A 18 -1.21 -5.11 -22.32
C ASP A 18 -1.98 -4.37 -23.42
N GLY A 19 -3.25 -4.04 -23.16
CA GLY A 19 -4.16 -3.43 -24.13
C GLY A 19 -4.73 -4.39 -25.19
N GLY A 20 -4.13 -5.57 -25.38
CA GLY A 20 -4.62 -6.65 -26.24
C GLY A 20 -5.23 -7.85 -25.48
N ARG A 21 -5.25 -7.78 -24.14
CA ARG A 21 -5.84 -8.80 -23.26
C ARG A 21 -7.21 -8.35 -22.75
N ASP A 22 -7.30 -7.93 -21.50
CA ASP A 22 -8.57 -7.46 -20.94
C ASP A 22 -8.82 -6.00 -21.34
N THR A 23 -10.08 -5.66 -21.57
CA THR A 23 -10.49 -4.28 -21.85
C THR A 23 -10.61 -3.51 -20.54
N GLU A 24 -9.79 -2.48 -20.37
CA GLU A 24 -9.76 -1.65 -19.16
C GLU A 24 -10.09 -0.19 -19.46
N ILE A 25 -10.51 0.54 -18.43
CA ILE A 25 -10.68 1.99 -18.48
C ILE A 25 -10.05 2.64 -17.25
N ALA A 26 -9.41 3.79 -17.46
CA ALA A 26 -8.87 4.60 -16.38
C ALA A 26 -9.07 6.09 -16.67
N HIS A 27 -9.24 6.86 -15.60
CA HIS A 27 -9.30 8.30 -15.62
C HIS A 27 -8.11 8.85 -14.84
N GLY A 28 -7.29 9.66 -15.51
CA GLY A 28 -6.24 10.46 -14.90
C GLY A 28 -6.70 11.90 -14.74
N SER A 29 -6.51 12.48 -13.56
CA SER A 29 -6.81 13.89 -13.31
C SER A 29 -5.87 14.55 -12.33
N PHE A 30 -5.80 15.88 -12.47
CA PHE A 30 -5.15 16.81 -11.56
C PHE A 30 -5.99 18.08 -11.48
N GLN A 31 -5.69 18.93 -10.50
CA GLN A 31 -6.30 20.25 -10.36
C GLN A 31 -5.25 21.32 -10.68
N PRO A 32 -5.40 22.10 -11.77
CA PRO A 32 -4.37 23.06 -12.21
C PRO A 32 -3.95 24.08 -11.14
N ASP A 33 -4.89 24.49 -10.29
CA ASP A 33 -4.63 25.46 -9.20
C ASP A 33 -4.05 24.81 -7.92
N HIS A 34 -3.88 23.48 -7.90
CA HIS A 34 -3.38 22.71 -6.76
C HIS A 34 -2.25 21.76 -7.17
N ILE A 35 -1.21 22.32 -7.77
CA ILE A 35 0.03 21.61 -8.15
C ILE A 35 1.18 22.03 -7.23
N ASN A 36 2.18 21.17 -7.06
CA ASN A 36 3.40 21.51 -6.35
C ASN A 36 4.16 22.60 -7.11
N GLY A 37 4.65 23.61 -6.39
CA GLY A 37 5.44 24.67 -7.02
C GLY A 37 5.86 25.77 -6.06
N PRO A 38 6.20 26.96 -6.59
CA PRO A 38 6.64 28.10 -5.79
C PRO A 38 5.63 28.56 -4.73
N ASN A 39 4.35 28.27 -4.94
CA ASN A 39 3.25 28.62 -4.05
C ASN A 39 3.02 27.60 -2.93
N GLY A 40 3.85 26.55 -2.85
CA GLY A 40 3.78 25.49 -1.84
C GLY A 40 3.37 24.13 -2.42
N PRO A 41 3.15 23.14 -1.55
CA PRO A 41 2.75 21.80 -1.95
C PRO A 41 1.29 21.76 -2.43
N ALA A 42 0.96 20.75 -3.23
CA ALA A 42 -0.41 20.49 -3.65
C ALA A 42 -1.33 20.21 -2.44
N ARG A 43 -2.39 21.01 -2.30
CA ARG A 43 -3.38 20.91 -1.21
C ARG A 43 -4.81 21.00 -1.74
N GLY A 44 -5.09 20.22 -2.79
CA GLY A 44 -6.41 20.09 -3.41
C GLY A 44 -7.22 18.89 -2.88
N HIS A 45 -8.18 18.45 -3.69
CA HIS A 45 -8.98 17.24 -3.45
C HIS A 45 -8.14 15.96 -3.48
N ILE A 46 -7.08 15.89 -4.27
CA ILE A 46 -6.22 14.69 -4.34
C ILE A 46 -5.48 14.50 -3.02
N TYR A 47 -4.84 15.55 -2.50
CA TYR A 47 -4.32 15.61 -1.13
C TYR A 47 -5.38 15.19 -0.11
N GLY A 48 -6.56 15.81 -0.13
CA GLY A 48 -7.64 15.50 0.82
C GLY A 48 -8.11 14.04 0.76
N PHE A 49 -8.23 13.49 -0.45
CA PHE A 49 -8.60 12.10 -0.67
C PHE A 49 -7.54 11.15 -0.13
N ARG A 50 -6.26 11.42 -0.40
CA ARG A 50 -5.16 10.66 0.20
C ARG A 50 -5.23 10.74 1.73
N MET A 51 -5.46 11.91 2.32
CA MET A 51 -5.60 12.08 3.80
C MET A 51 -6.74 11.24 4.34
N SER A 52 -7.89 11.20 3.65
CA SER A 52 -9.02 10.37 4.01
C SER A 52 -8.68 8.87 4.00
N LEU A 53 -7.98 8.38 2.97
CA LEU A 53 -7.54 6.98 2.89
C LEU A 53 -6.58 6.63 4.03
N TRP A 54 -5.65 7.52 4.36
CA TRP A 54 -4.73 7.29 5.47
C TRP A 54 -5.44 7.31 6.82
N TYR A 55 -6.41 8.21 7.01
CA TYR A 55 -7.25 8.25 8.20
C TYR A 55 -7.97 6.92 8.41
N GLU A 56 -8.61 6.40 7.36
CA GLU A 56 -9.30 5.10 7.38
C GLU A 56 -8.32 3.96 7.69
N HIS A 57 -7.19 3.90 7.01
CA HIS A 57 -6.28 2.75 7.11
C HIS A 57 -5.45 2.73 8.38
N PHE A 58 -5.06 3.89 8.94
CA PHE A 58 -4.21 3.89 10.14
C PHE A 58 -4.23 5.18 10.96
N ALA A 59 -4.39 6.35 10.35
CA ALA A 59 -4.10 7.62 11.03
C ALA A 59 -5.16 8.07 12.06
N SER A 60 -6.35 7.47 12.09
CA SER A 60 -7.42 7.85 13.04
C SER A 60 -7.01 7.76 14.52
N LYS A 61 -6.08 6.86 14.87
CA LYS A 61 -5.53 6.70 16.23
C LYS A 61 -4.20 7.44 16.46
N TYR A 62 -3.67 8.13 15.46
CA TYR A 62 -2.37 8.83 15.49
C TYR A 62 -2.51 10.29 15.03
N MET A 63 -3.63 10.94 15.40
CA MET A 63 -3.95 12.31 14.96
C MET A 63 -2.93 13.36 15.44
N GLU A 64 -2.18 13.07 16.50
CA GLU A 64 -1.06 13.89 16.96
C GLU A 64 0.12 13.94 15.97
N ASN A 65 0.15 13.04 14.97
CA ASN A 65 1.19 12.98 13.96
C ASN A 65 0.76 13.51 12.59
N MET A 66 -0.35 14.24 12.51
CA MET A 66 -0.88 14.75 11.24
C MET A 66 0.12 15.63 10.47
N ASP A 67 0.95 16.41 11.16
CA ASP A 67 1.99 17.21 10.52
C ASP A 67 3.01 16.35 9.77
N VAL A 68 3.34 15.18 10.32
CA VAL A 68 4.25 14.21 9.68
C VAL A 68 3.57 13.59 8.45
N PHE A 69 2.28 13.27 8.54
CA PHE A 69 1.54 12.70 7.42
C PHE A 69 1.32 13.67 6.26
N ASN A 70 1.44 14.98 6.49
CA ASN A 70 1.37 16.00 5.45
C ASN A 70 2.61 16.02 4.54
N GLU A 71 3.69 15.34 4.93
CA GLU A 71 4.95 15.22 4.19
C GLU A 71 5.25 13.73 3.93
N PRO A 72 4.47 13.04 3.08
CA PRO A 72 4.58 11.61 2.85
C PRO A 72 5.95 11.17 2.29
N GLU A 73 6.67 12.08 1.64
CA GLU A 73 8.03 11.89 1.13
C GLU A 73 9.10 11.92 2.23
N SER A 74 8.79 12.47 3.40
CA SER A 74 9.75 12.62 4.48
C SER A 74 10.15 11.25 5.06
N LEU A 75 11.43 11.10 5.40
CA LEU A 75 11.92 9.90 6.08
C LEU A 75 11.20 9.67 7.42
N ALA A 76 10.80 10.75 8.09
CA ALA A 76 10.01 10.69 9.31
C ALA A 76 8.64 10.04 9.08
N CYS A 77 7.93 10.45 8.03
CA CYS A 77 6.64 9.86 7.66
C CYS A 77 6.76 8.39 7.30
N VAL A 78 7.70 8.03 6.41
CA VAL A 78 7.89 6.64 6.00
C VAL A 78 8.21 5.75 7.20
N ARG A 79 9.10 6.19 8.11
CA ARG A 79 9.42 5.44 9.33
C ARG A 79 8.23 5.30 10.27
N LEU A 80 7.43 6.36 10.44
CA LEU A 80 6.27 6.34 11.31
C LEU A 80 5.18 5.41 10.76
N VAL A 81 4.84 5.52 9.48
CA VAL A 81 3.84 4.64 8.83
C VAL A 81 4.27 3.17 8.92
N ASN A 82 5.55 2.87 8.68
CA ASN A 82 6.09 1.51 8.84
C ASN A 82 5.98 1.02 10.29
N LYS A 83 6.27 1.88 11.28
CA LYS A 83 6.15 1.53 12.70
C LYS A 83 4.69 1.26 13.09
N ILE A 84 3.75 2.04 12.58
CA ILE A 84 2.32 1.84 12.80
C ILE A 84 1.89 0.50 12.18
N ALA A 85 2.21 0.27 10.91
CA ALA A 85 1.88 -0.98 10.23
C ALA A 85 2.47 -2.20 10.96
N GLN A 86 3.70 -2.10 11.44
CA GLN A 86 4.35 -3.14 12.24
C GLN A 86 3.58 -3.45 13.53
N HIS A 87 3.15 -2.42 14.24
CA HIS A 87 2.36 -2.59 15.45
C HIS A 87 1.00 -3.25 15.16
N VAL A 88 0.32 -2.83 14.09
CA VAL A 88 -0.95 -3.46 13.66
C VAL A 88 -0.73 -4.92 13.26
N TRP A 89 0.38 -5.25 12.61
CA TRP A 89 0.76 -6.64 12.29
C TRP A 89 0.92 -7.51 13.53
N GLU A 90 1.64 -7.03 14.55
CA GLU A 90 1.84 -7.74 15.81
C GLU A 90 0.51 -8.06 16.51
N LEU A 91 -0.46 -7.14 16.45
CA LEU A 91 -1.81 -7.36 16.97
C LEU A 91 -2.60 -8.33 16.08
N TYR A 92 -2.50 -8.20 14.75
CA TYR A 92 -3.20 -9.05 13.79
C TYR A 92 -2.78 -10.51 13.87
N THR A 93 -1.48 -10.78 14.12
CA THR A 93 -0.95 -12.14 14.26
C THR A 93 -0.81 -12.60 15.71
N GLY A 94 -1.28 -11.81 16.67
CA GLY A 94 -1.24 -12.15 18.09
C GLY A 94 -2.26 -13.23 18.45
N ASP A 95 -2.02 -13.95 19.55
CA ASP A 95 -2.92 -15.01 20.01
C ASP A 95 -4.27 -14.47 20.53
N GLU A 96 -4.29 -13.20 20.96
CA GLU A 96 -5.47 -12.56 21.56
C GLU A 96 -6.29 -11.82 20.50
N VAL A 97 -7.61 -12.04 20.51
CA VAL A 97 -8.54 -11.31 19.64
C VAL A 97 -8.76 -9.91 20.19
N VAL A 98 -8.28 -8.90 19.47
CA VAL A 98 -8.40 -7.48 19.83
C VAL A 98 -9.03 -6.67 18.69
N GLU A 99 -9.61 -5.51 19.04
CA GLU A 99 -9.95 -4.51 18.04
C GLU A 99 -8.67 -3.85 17.53
N LEU A 100 -8.40 -3.97 16.22
CA LEU A 100 -7.20 -3.37 15.64
C LEU A 100 -7.32 -1.85 15.58
N PRO A 101 -6.24 -1.10 15.88
CA PRO A 101 -6.25 0.37 15.82
C PRO A 101 -6.23 0.94 14.39
N GLY A 102 -6.18 0.07 13.38
CA GLY A 102 -6.16 0.37 11.96
C GLY A 102 -6.09 -0.91 11.13
N HIS A 103 -6.05 -0.76 9.80
CA HIS A 103 -6.06 -1.85 8.84
C HIS A 103 -4.77 -1.95 8.00
N LEU A 104 -3.86 -0.97 8.13
CA LEU A 104 -2.59 -1.00 7.39
C LEU A 104 -1.66 -2.07 7.98
N LEU A 105 -1.37 -3.09 7.18
CA LEU A 105 -0.42 -4.14 7.50
C LEU A 105 0.77 -4.08 6.52
N PRO A 106 2.01 -4.34 6.96
CA PRO A 106 3.09 -4.60 6.04
C PRO A 106 2.79 -5.90 5.30
N PHE A 107 3.19 -5.98 4.03
CA PHE A 107 3.17 -7.27 3.34
C PHE A 107 4.19 -8.20 4.03
N PRO A 108 3.87 -9.47 4.35
CA PRO A 108 4.65 -10.31 5.26
C PRO A 108 5.93 -10.92 4.65
N VAL A 109 6.74 -10.07 4.03
CA VAL A 109 8.09 -10.36 3.53
C VAL A 109 9.07 -9.32 4.06
N ARG A 110 10.33 -9.70 4.18
CA ARG A 110 11.42 -8.78 4.52
C ARG A 110 12.43 -8.76 3.39
N VAL A 111 12.92 -7.56 3.07
CA VAL A 111 13.99 -7.34 2.10
C VAL A 111 15.32 -7.30 2.86
N LEU A 112 16.27 -8.15 2.49
CA LEU A 112 17.64 -8.11 3.02
C LEU A 112 18.47 -7.03 2.32
N ASP A 113 19.62 -6.68 2.89
CA ASP A 113 20.55 -5.68 2.32
C ASP A 113 21.02 -6.02 0.89
N ASN A 114 20.98 -7.30 0.50
CA ASN A 114 21.29 -7.75 -0.86
C ASN A 114 20.08 -7.81 -1.81
N GLY A 115 18.91 -7.32 -1.38
CA GLY A 115 17.67 -7.31 -2.15
C GLY A 115 16.89 -8.62 -2.13
N ASN A 116 17.38 -9.68 -1.49
CA ASN A 116 16.65 -10.94 -1.41
C ASN A 116 15.45 -10.83 -0.47
N LEU A 117 14.35 -11.49 -0.84
CA LEU A 117 13.16 -11.59 -0.02
C LEU A 117 13.24 -12.79 0.94
N VAL A 118 13.03 -12.55 2.23
CA VAL A 118 12.82 -13.58 3.25
C VAL A 118 11.40 -13.50 3.80
N ASN A 119 10.91 -14.61 4.35
CA ASN A 119 9.58 -14.62 4.97
C ASN A 119 9.64 -13.85 6.28
N TRP A 120 8.53 -13.20 6.64
CA TRP A 120 8.41 -12.61 7.96
C TRP A 120 8.21 -13.69 9.03
N ASN A 121 7.25 -14.57 8.78
CA ASN A 121 6.93 -15.70 9.65
C ASN A 121 7.90 -16.87 9.41
N GLU A 122 8.17 -17.64 10.47
CA GLU A 122 9.07 -18.80 10.40
C GLU A 122 8.55 -19.88 9.44
N ASP A 123 7.23 -20.09 9.39
CA ASP A 123 6.56 -21.06 8.52
C ASP A 123 6.42 -20.60 7.05
N GLY A 124 6.55 -19.29 6.80
CA GLY A 124 6.41 -18.70 5.48
C GLY A 124 5.01 -18.69 4.89
N THR A 125 3.98 -18.86 5.72
CA THR A 125 2.58 -18.90 5.31
C THR A 125 1.79 -17.70 5.84
N PHE A 126 0.66 -17.39 5.20
CA PHE A 126 -0.27 -16.41 5.74
C PHE A 126 -0.90 -16.96 7.04
N PRO A 127 -1.18 -16.10 8.03
CA PRO A 127 -1.88 -16.51 9.26
C PRO A 127 -3.14 -17.32 8.95
N ASP A 128 -3.39 -18.35 9.74
CA ASP A 128 -4.54 -19.27 9.61
C ASP A 128 -4.61 -20.06 8.30
N THR A 129 -3.52 -20.14 7.52
CA THR A 129 -3.48 -20.90 6.26
C THR A 129 -2.25 -21.79 6.14
N SER A 130 -2.26 -22.67 5.14
CA SER A 130 -1.06 -23.35 4.62
C SER A 130 -0.52 -22.71 3.33
N ALA A 131 -0.99 -21.51 2.99
CA ALA A 131 -0.66 -20.84 1.75
C ALA A 131 0.64 -20.03 1.89
N SER A 132 1.63 -20.33 1.04
CA SER A 132 2.92 -19.63 1.07
C SER A 132 2.79 -18.17 0.66
N VAL A 133 3.35 -17.25 1.46
CA VAL A 133 3.36 -15.80 1.20
C VAL A 133 4.04 -15.46 -0.13
N LYS A 134 5.14 -16.15 -0.46
CA LYS A 134 5.90 -15.92 -1.70
C LYS A 134 5.25 -16.58 -2.93
N GLY A 135 4.16 -17.30 -2.73
CA GLY A 135 3.51 -18.09 -3.76
C GLY A 135 4.37 -19.27 -4.24
N LYS A 136 3.87 -19.93 -5.29
CA LYS A 136 4.53 -21.07 -5.93
C LYS A 136 4.30 -20.98 -7.42
N LYS A 137 5.39 -21.08 -8.21
CA LYS A 137 5.28 -21.13 -9.66
C LYS A 137 4.47 -22.37 -10.08
N SER A 138 3.41 -22.15 -10.84
CA SER A 138 2.62 -23.25 -11.40
C SER A 138 3.40 -23.94 -12.53
N THR A 139 3.33 -25.26 -12.57
CA THR A 139 3.81 -26.07 -13.71
C THR A 139 2.71 -26.38 -14.72
N ILE A 140 1.46 -26.03 -14.39
CA ILE A 140 0.27 -26.36 -15.17
C ILE A 140 -0.31 -25.10 -15.84
N LEU A 141 -0.37 -23.99 -15.11
CA LEU A 141 -0.94 -22.74 -15.61
C LEU A 141 0.11 -21.96 -16.41
N PRO A 142 -0.11 -21.67 -17.70
CA PRO A 142 0.80 -20.86 -18.49
C PRO A 142 0.75 -19.39 -18.02
N PRO A 143 1.87 -18.64 -18.15
CA PRO A 143 1.94 -17.25 -17.70
C PRO A 143 0.86 -16.33 -18.26
N ILE A 144 0.41 -16.56 -19.50
CA ILE A 144 -0.66 -15.76 -20.13
C ILE A 144 -1.97 -15.74 -19.30
N LEU A 145 -2.20 -16.74 -18.45
CA LEU A 145 -3.36 -16.78 -17.56
C LEU A 145 -3.11 -16.11 -16.20
N THR A 146 -1.87 -15.95 -15.76
CA THR A 146 -1.53 -15.54 -14.38
C THR A 146 -0.71 -14.25 -14.28
N THR A 147 -0.32 -13.67 -15.42
CA THR A 147 0.36 -12.37 -15.53
C THR A 147 -0.58 -11.33 -16.09
#